data_AF-A0A5B8EE19-F1
#
_entry.id   AF-A0A5B8EE19-F1
#
_cell.length_a   1.000
_cell.length_b   1.000
_cell.length_c   1.000
_cell.angle_alpha   90.00
_cell.angle_beta   90.00
_cell.angle_gamma   90.00
#
_symmetry.space_group_name_H-M   'P 1'
#
loop_
_entity.id
_entity.type
_entity.pdbx_description
1 polymer ?
#
loop_
_entity_poly.entity_id
_entity_poly.type
_entity_poly.pdbx_seq_one_letter_code
_entity_poly.pdbx_strand_id
1 'polypeptide(L)'
;MESLLYIDPNIFFPCFFGFLFVCFENQFKKISLKWCVVGLSATIILALLFPLIGLKRYLIWILTFSQMLIWALTYVFMAKKINKTVAFFLALLIGFIWALALASLVGVIYNI
;
A
#
# COMPACT_ATOMS: atom_id res chain seq x y z
N MET A 1 4.70 -27.19 23.19
CA MET A 1 4.56 -27.79 21.85
C MET A 1 3.40 -27.06 21.22
N GLU A 2 3.71 -26.22 20.23
CA GLU A 2 2.80 -25.41 19.40
C GLU A 2 1.92 -24.41 20.18
N SER A 3 1.79 -23.14 19.80
CA SER A 3 1.46 -22.68 18.47
C SER A 3 1.83 -21.21 18.28
N LEU A 4 2.60 -20.97 17.22
CA LEU A 4 2.54 -19.82 16.34
C LEU A 4 2.71 -18.46 17.01
N LEU A 5 3.97 -17.98 16.94
CA LEU A 5 4.32 -16.59 16.69
C LEU A 5 3.12 -15.87 16.04
N TYR A 6 2.36 -15.10 16.81
CA TYR A 6 1.28 -14.26 16.28
C TYR A 6 1.99 -13.16 15.51
N ILE A 7 2.41 -13.48 14.28
CA ILE A 7 2.96 -12.50 13.38
C ILE A 7 1.79 -11.59 13.09
N ASP A 8 1.82 -10.41 13.71
CA ASP A 8 0.84 -9.36 13.51
C ASP A 8 0.60 -9.27 12.00
N PRO A 9 -0.63 -9.50 11.51
CA PRO A 9 -0.90 -9.55 10.08
C PRO A 9 -0.48 -8.26 9.39
N ASN A 10 -0.38 -7.14 10.13
CA ASN A 10 0.16 -5.87 9.66
C ASN A 10 1.65 -5.91 9.26
N ILE A 11 2.46 -6.82 9.81
CA ILE A 11 3.89 -6.95 9.54
C ILE A 11 4.16 -8.02 8.47
N PHE A 12 3.39 -9.11 8.45
CA PHE A 12 3.56 -10.18 7.47
C PHE A 12 3.10 -9.77 6.05
N PHE A 13 2.01 -9.00 5.97
CA PHE A 13 1.39 -8.60 4.71
C PHE A 13 2.31 -7.76 3.82
N PRO A 14 3.00 -6.69 4.29
CA PRO A 14 3.88 -5.90 3.44
C PRO A 14 5.10 -6.69 2.92
N CYS A 15 5.65 -7.62 3.71
CA CYS A 15 6.78 -8.47 3.29
C CYS A 15 6.38 -9.50 2.24
N PHE A 16 5.26 -10.20 2.44
CA PHE A 16 4.73 -11.18 1.47
C PHE A 16 4.33 -10.50 0.14
N PHE A 17 3.77 -9.30 0.21
CA PHE A 17 3.44 -8.52 -0.98
C PHE A 17 4.65 -7.92 -1.69
N GLY A 18 5.73 -7.60 -0.97
CA GLY A 18 6.99 -7.22 -1.62
C GLY A 18 7.59 -8.32 -2.46
N PHE A 19 7.47 -9.55 -1.96
CA PHE A 19 7.87 -10.73 -2.71
C PHE A 19 7.00 -10.92 -3.96
N LEU A 20 5.67 -10.82 -3.83
CA LEU A 20 4.75 -10.84 -4.97
C LEU A 20 5.05 -9.70 -5.96
N PHE A 21 5.32 -8.49 -5.49
CA PHE A 21 5.62 -7.35 -6.34
C PHE A 21 6.91 -7.53 -7.15
N VAL A 22 7.96 -8.08 -6.55
CA VAL A 22 9.19 -8.44 -7.28
C VAL A 22 8.90 -9.55 -8.30
N CYS A 23 8.10 -10.56 -7.94
CA CYS A 23 7.72 -11.66 -8.82
C CYS A 23 6.87 -11.19 -10.02
N PHE A 24 6.03 -10.17 -9.80
CA PHE A 24 5.13 -9.59 -10.80
C PHE A 24 5.63 -8.24 -11.36
N GLU A 25 6.88 -7.82 -11.11
CA GLU A 25 7.43 -6.51 -11.52
C GLU A 25 7.23 -6.27 -13.03
N ASN A 26 7.44 -7.31 -13.84
CA ASN A 26 7.29 -7.24 -15.29
C ASN A 26 5.84 -7.02 -15.75
N GLN A 27 4.84 -7.47 -14.96
CA GLN A 27 3.42 -7.21 -15.23
C GLN A 27 3.06 -5.77 -14.86
N PHE A 28 3.61 -5.24 -13.75
CA PHE A 28 3.42 -3.85 -13.35
C PHE A 28 4.09 -2.84 -14.30
N LYS A 29 5.24 -3.19 -14.90
CA LYS A 29 5.89 -2.34 -15.91
C LYS A 29 5.03 -2.08 -17.15
N LYS A 30 4.09 -2.98 -17.47
CA LYS A 30 3.12 -2.80 -18.56
C LYS A 30 1.95 -1.89 -18.18
N ILE A 31 1.66 -1.73 -16.89
CA ILE A 31 0.58 -0.86 -16.43
C ILE A 31 0.99 0.59 -16.68
N SER A 32 0.24 1.27 -17.55
CA SER A 32 0.46 2.69 -17.80
C SER A 32 0.25 3.49 -16.52
N LEU A 33 1.19 4.39 -16.23
CA LEU A 33 1.24 5.22 -15.03
C LEU A 33 -0.09 5.96 -14.77
N LYS A 34 -0.84 6.26 -15.85
CA LYS A 34 -2.20 6.82 -15.80
C LYS A 34 -3.17 5.97 -14.98
N TRP A 35 -3.18 4.65 -15.18
CA TRP A 35 -4.06 3.73 -14.46
C TRP A 35 -3.70 3.63 -12.98
N CYS A 36 -2.41 3.77 -12.65
CA CYS A 36 -1.94 3.77 -11.27
C CYS A 36 -2.44 5.00 -10.51
N VAL A 37 -2.37 6.18 -11.14
CA VAL A 37 -2.92 7.43 -10.57
C VAL A 37 -4.44 7.36 -10.41
N VAL A 38 -5.15 6.85 -11.41
CA VAL A 38 -6.61 6.64 -11.33
C VAL A 38 -6.96 5.68 -10.19
N GLY A 39 -6.26 4.54 -10.08
CA GLY A 39 -6.44 3.58 -8.99
C GLY A 39 -6.21 4.19 -7.61
N LEU A 40 -5.17 5.02 -7.46
CA LEU A 40 -4.89 5.76 -6.23
C LEU A 40 -6.02 6.71 -5.85
N SER A 41 -6.47 7.53 -6.79
CA SER A 41 -7.58 8.46 -6.56
C SER A 41 -8.86 7.72 -6.15
N ALA A 42 -9.15 6.59 -6.79
CA ALA A 42 -10.29 5.74 -6.46
C ALA A 42 -10.17 5.18 -5.03
N THR A 43 -8.99 4.69 -4.63
CA THR A 43 -8.79 4.20 -3.25
C THR A 43 -8.94 5.28 -2.19
N ILE A 44 -8.53 6.52 -2.46
CA ILE A 44 -8.70 7.63 -1.52
C ILE A 44 -10.20 7.93 -1.34
N ILE A 45 -10.94 8.00 -2.45
CA ILE A 45 -12.39 8.21 -2.42
C ILE A 45 -13.08 7.08 -1.65
N LEU A 46 -12.73 5.82 -1.94
CA LEU A 46 -13.26 4.65 -1.23
C LEU A 46 -12.91 4.69 0.26
N ALA A 47 -11.67 5.03 0.63
CA ALA A 47 -11.24 5.14 2.02
C ALA A 47 -12.04 6.19 2.80
N LEU A 48 -12.49 7.25 2.13
CA LEU A 48 -13.36 8.27 2.71
C LEU A 48 -14.82 7.84 2.74
N LEU A 49 -15.32 7.13 1.71
CA LEU A 49 -16.74 6.77 1.59
C LEU A 49 -17.14 5.59 2.48
N PHE A 50 -16.24 4.63 2.68
CA PHE A 50 -16.47 3.44 3.50
C PHE A 50 -16.80 3.72 4.98
N PRO A 51 -16.06 4.59 5.68
CA PRO A 51 -16.38 4.94 7.06
C PRO A 51 -17.71 5.68 7.21
N LEU A 52 -18.17 6.44 6.20
CA LEU A 52 -19.53 7.03 6.15
C LEU A 52 -20.64 5.98 6.16
N ILE A 53 -20.42 4.84 5.49
CA ILE A 53 -21.40 3.75 5.35
C ILE A 53 -21.26 2.72 6.49
N GLY A 54 -20.38 2.95 7.46
CA GLY A 54 -20.13 2.02 8.58
C GLY A 54 -19.28 0.80 8.20
N LEU A 55 -18.69 0.76 7.01
CA LEU A 55 -17.86 -0.34 6.49
C LEU A 55 -16.39 -0.25 6.96
N LYS A 56 -16.18 0.05 8.25
CA LYS A 56 -14.84 0.25 8.84
C LYS A 56 -13.91 -0.97 8.67
N ARG A 57 -14.46 -2.18 8.58
CA ARG A 57 -13.70 -3.43 8.41
C ARG A 57 -12.94 -3.51 7.08
N TYR A 58 -13.43 -2.86 6.03
CA TYR A 58 -12.78 -2.84 4.72
C TYR A 58 -11.78 -1.69 4.57
N LEU A 59 -11.73 -0.78 5.54
CA LEU A 59 -10.82 0.37 5.52
C LEU A 59 -9.36 -0.09 5.49
N ILE A 60 -9.02 -1.09 6.31
CA ILE A 60 -7.70 -1.74 6.33
C ILE A 60 -7.34 -2.29 4.94
N TRP A 61 -8.27 -2.99 4.27
CA TRP A 61 -8.04 -3.51 2.92
C TRP A 61 -7.77 -2.40 1.90
N ILE A 62 -8.52 -1.30 1.98
CA ILE A 62 -8.34 -0.15 1.07
C ILE A 62 -7.01 0.55 1.33
N LEU A 63 -6.62 0.74 2.61
CA LEU A 63 -5.33 1.33 2.97
C LEU A 63 -4.17 0.48 2.44
N THR A 64 -4.26 -0.83 2.63
CA THR A 64 -3.25 -1.76 2.16
C THR A 64 -3.13 -1.76 0.64
N PHE A 65 -4.24 -1.63 -0.11
CA PHE A 65 -4.20 -1.48 -1.56
C PHE A 65 -3.59 -0.15 -2.00
N SER A 66 -3.94 0.95 -1.32
CA SER A 66 -3.37 2.29 -1.55
C SER A 66 -1.86 2.33 -1.30
N GLN A 67 -1.41 1.67 -0.22
CA GLN A 67 -0.01 1.48 0.11
C GLN A 67 0.75 0.75 -1.01
N MET A 68 0.17 -0.32 -1.56
CA MET A 68 0.80 -1.08 -2.66
C MET A 68 0.95 -0.25 -3.92
N LEU A 69 -0.05 0.55 -4.28
CA LEU A 69 0.02 1.43 -5.46
C LEU A 69 1.15 2.44 -5.34
N ILE A 70 1.29 3.09 -4.18
CA ILE A 70 2.37 4.07 -3.95
C ILE A 70 3.74 3.41 -3.88
N TRP A 71 3.81 2.24 -3.25
CA TRP A 71 5.04 1.46 -3.25
C TRP A 71 5.50 1.12 -4.66
N ALA A 72 4.59 0.59 -5.50
CA ALA A 72 4.86 0.25 -6.87
C ALA A 72 5.30 1.48 -7.71
N LEU A 73 4.58 2.59 -7.59
CA LEU A 73 4.91 3.85 -8.25
C LEU A 73 6.30 4.35 -7.86
N THR A 74 6.57 4.38 -6.56
CA THR A 74 7.83 4.88 -6.00
C THR A 74 8.98 3.99 -6.43
N TYR A 75 8.80 2.68 -6.43
CA TYR A 75 9.80 1.72 -6.92
C TYR A 75 10.10 1.94 -8.40
N VAL A 76 9.08 2.04 -9.27
CA VAL A 76 9.28 2.26 -10.72
C VAL A 76 10.01 3.58 -10.98
N PHE A 77 9.73 4.61 -10.18
CA PHE A 77 10.38 5.92 -10.31
C PHE A 77 11.83 5.90 -9.81
N MET A 78 12.09 5.25 -8.67
CA MET A 78 13.40 5.19 -8.04
C MET A 78 14.34 4.17 -8.69
N ALA A 79 13.84 3.02 -9.13
CA ALA A 79 14.63 1.99 -9.81
C ALA A 79 15.22 2.47 -11.15
N LYS A 80 14.76 3.61 -11.69
CA LYS A 80 15.37 4.29 -12.83
C LYS A 80 16.61 5.12 -12.45
N LYS A 81 16.75 5.54 -11.19
CA LYS A 81 17.80 6.48 -10.72
C LYS A 81 18.80 5.85 -9.76
N ILE A 82 18.40 4.81 -9.01
CA ILE A 82 19.22 4.19 -7.97
C ILE A 82 19.18 2.66 -8.06
N ASN A 83 20.03 2.00 -7.27
CA ASN A 83 20.09 0.54 -7.21
C ASN A 83 18.74 -0.06 -6.81
N LYS A 84 18.32 -1.15 -7.48
CA LYS A 84 16.99 -1.76 -7.32
C LYS A 84 16.68 -2.15 -5.88
N THR A 85 17.67 -2.68 -5.17
CA THR A 85 17.52 -3.07 -3.75
C THR A 85 17.26 -1.86 -2.86
N VAL A 86 17.98 -0.76 -3.08
CA VAL A 86 17.81 0.47 -2.29
C VAL A 86 16.48 1.15 -2.63
N ALA A 87 16.10 1.16 -3.91
CA ALA A 87 14.80 1.64 -4.37
C ALA A 87 13.65 0.86 -3.72
N PHE A 88 13.79 -0.45 -3.57
CA PHE A 88 12.78 -1.29 -2.93
C PHE A 88 12.55 -0.92 -1.47
N PHE A 89 13.62 -0.79 -0.67
CA PHE A 89 13.51 -0.41 0.74
C PHE A 89 12.97 1.01 0.93
N LEU A 90 13.42 1.98 0.12
CA LEU A 90 12.87 3.35 0.18
C LEU A 90 11.39 3.37 -0.19
N ALA A 91 11.02 2.66 -1.26
CA ALA A 91 9.65 2.65 -1.74
C ALA A 91 8.71 1.94 -0.74
N LEU A 92 9.20 0.93 -0.02
CA LEU A 92 8.48 0.27 1.06
C LEU A 92 8.25 1.24 2.23
N LEU A 93 9.28 2.00 2.60
CA LEU A 93 9.20 3.00 3.67
C LEU A 93 8.20 4.13 3.32
N ILE A 94 8.22 4.61 2.07
CA ILE A 94 7.30 5.64 1.56
C ILE A 94 5.86 5.12 1.53
N GLY A 95 5.64 3.88 1.07
CA GLY A 95 4.33 3.26 1.10
C GLY A 95 3.79 3.14 2.53
N PHE A 96 4.63 2.77 3.49
CA PHE A 96 4.24 2.67 4.90
C PHE A 96 3.85 4.03 5.49
N ILE A 97 4.64 5.07 5.25
CA ILE A 97 4.33 6.45 5.68
C ILE A 97 2.99 6.90 5.09
N TRP A 98 2.73 6.62 3.82
CA TRP A 98 1.46 6.97 3.18
C TRP A 98 0.26 6.28 3.82
N ALA A 99 0.35 4.98 4.09
CA ALA A 99 -0.72 4.24 4.75
C ALA A 99 -1.07 4.86 6.11
N LEU A 100 -0.05 5.22 6.89
CA LEU A 100 -0.21 5.87 8.19
C LEU A 100 -0.85 7.26 8.07
N ALA A 101 -0.44 8.05 7.06
CA ALA A 101 -1.05 9.35 6.78
C ALA A 101 -2.53 9.22 6.39
N LEU A 102 -2.88 8.24 5.56
CA LEU A 102 -4.25 7.98 5.16
C LEU A 102 -5.11 7.51 6.34
N ALA A 103 -4.57 6.63 7.19
CA ALA A 103 -5.23 6.17 8.41
C ALA A 103 -5.53 7.34 9.35
N SER A 104 -4.53 8.19 9.58
CA SER A 104 -4.66 9.38 10.43
C SER A 104 -5.68 10.36 9.87
N LEU A 105 -5.66 10.63 8.56
CA LEU A 105 -6.63 11.52 7.91
C LEU A 105 -8.07 11.00 8.07
N VAL A 106 -8.28 9.70 7.83
CA VAL A 106 -9.59 9.07 8.04
C VAL A 106 -9.99 9.10 9.52
N GLY A 107 -9.07 8.82 10.45
CA GLY A 107 -9.31 8.89 11.89
C GLY A 107 -9.72 10.28 12.35
N VAL A 108 -9.06 11.33 11.86
CA VAL A 108 -9.41 12.73 12.17
C VAL A 108 -10.77 13.12 11.60
N ILE A 109 -11.08 12.75 10.35
CA ILE A 109 -12.36 13.12 9.70
C ILE A 109 -13.55 12.46 10.40
N TYR A 110 -13.39 11.20 10.82
CA TYR A 110 -14.48 10.41 11.40
C TYR A 110 -14.42 10.27 12.92
N ASN A 111 -13.45 10.90 13.56
CA ASN A 111 -13.17 10.84 15.00
C ASN A 111 -13.18 9.39 15.55
N ILE A 112 -12.42 8.52 14.90
CA ILE A 112 -12.29 7.08 15.22
C ILE A 112 -10.95 6.83 15.91
#